data_AF-A0A815M344-F1
#
_entry.id   AF-A0A815M344-F1
#
_cell.length_a   1.000
_cell.length_b   1.000
_cell.length_c   1.000
_cell.angle_alpha   90.00
_cell.angle_beta   90.00
_cell.angle_gamma   90.00
#
_symmetry.space_group_name_H-M   'P 1'
#
loop_
_entity.id
_entity.type
_entity.pdbx_description
1 polymer ?
#
loop_
_entity_poly.entity_id
_entity_poly.type
_entity_poly.pdbx_seq_one_letter_code
_entity_poly.pdbx_strand_id
1 'polypeptide(L)'
;MNSLARERLNQHYCLNKRDCLELVYNAGIPLMIGVVSLWIAINQQKLDKSNHAQDIQLSNAERTQDRVIARLQRDEDRETARLQREEDKTMTRLQREEDQRTARLQREEDREAARLQRLEDKETVRLQRELDLKITIDKRIQDYELAELQRNMSEQQRAQELEIAHQNRINDLLLEDGRQKENVLLEYQDDLATLLLEYGSLFKDPKSKWWFILQMKTAAALRQLDPQRRTVLVNTLFDAGILDLERDRSQSLLYRTNLSGVEFGY
;
A
#
# COMPACT_ATOMS: atom_id res chain seq x y z
N MET A 1 -100.97 123.71 -21.59
CA MET A 1 -101.97 123.11 -22.49
C MET A 1 -102.63 121.99 -21.70
N ASN A 2 -103.90 121.93 -21.34
CA ASN A 2 -105.14 122.70 -21.49
C ASN A 2 -106.01 122.15 -20.34
N SER A 3 -106.38 122.96 -19.33
CA SER A 3 -107.64 123.70 -19.26
C SER A 3 -108.91 122.84 -19.17
N LEU A 4 -109.66 123.05 -18.08
CA LEU A 4 -111.10 123.36 -18.00
C LEU A 4 -112.05 122.38 -17.30
N ALA A 5 -112.95 123.04 -16.55
CA ALA A 5 -114.25 122.65 -15.98
C ALA A 5 -114.17 121.91 -14.61
N ARG A 6 -114.46 122.50 -13.42
CA ARG A 6 -115.66 123.28 -12.95
C ARG A 6 -116.95 122.55 -13.36
N GLU A 7 -117.91 122.14 -12.52
CA GLU A 7 -118.46 122.73 -11.30
C GLU A 7 -119.66 121.86 -10.80
N ARG A 8 -119.82 121.63 -9.47
CA ARG A 8 -121.07 121.32 -8.68
C ARG A 8 -121.92 120.08 -9.05
N LEU A 9 -122.61 119.34 -8.17
CA LEU A 9 -123.25 119.58 -6.87
C LEU A 9 -123.60 118.20 -6.22
N ASN A 10 -123.60 118.15 -4.89
CA ASN A 10 -124.41 117.31 -3.98
C ASN A 10 -125.20 116.10 -4.53
N GLN A 11 -124.96 114.92 -3.96
CA GLN A 11 -126.03 114.12 -3.34
C GLN A 11 -125.49 112.97 -2.46
N HIS A 12 -126.12 112.83 -1.30
CA HIS A 12 -125.91 111.82 -0.27
C HIS A 12 -126.06 110.38 -0.79
N TYR A 13 -125.15 109.48 -0.41
CA TYR A 13 -125.46 108.07 -0.20
C TYR A 13 -124.70 107.50 1.00
N CYS A 14 -125.45 107.03 1.99
CA CYS A 14 -124.96 106.28 3.13
C CYS A 14 -124.43 104.92 2.67
N LEU A 15 -123.11 104.70 2.77
CA LEU A 15 -122.48 103.41 2.51
C LEU A 15 -122.53 102.49 3.73
N ASN A 16 -122.77 101.22 3.43
CA ASN A 16 -123.21 100.14 4.29
C ASN A 16 -122.03 99.52 5.06
N LYS A 17 -122.22 99.08 6.31
CA LYS A 17 -121.15 98.53 7.19
C LYS A 17 -120.50 97.22 6.68
N ARG A 18 -120.98 96.65 5.56
CA ARG A 18 -120.38 95.45 4.93
C ARG A 18 -119.13 95.77 4.10
N ASP A 19 -119.03 96.95 3.50
CA ASP A 19 -117.94 97.26 2.55
C ASP A 19 -116.64 97.69 3.26
N CYS A 20 -116.74 98.22 4.49
CA CYS A 20 -115.57 98.50 5.33
C CYS A 20 -114.90 97.22 5.88
N LEU A 21 -115.70 96.15 6.04
CA LEU A 21 -115.21 94.83 6.44
C LEU A 21 -114.48 94.13 5.28
N GLU A 22 -114.91 94.34 4.03
CA GLU A 22 -114.19 93.88 2.83
C GLU A 22 -112.83 94.57 2.65
N LEU A 23 -112.68 95.85 3.00
CA LEU A 23 -111.42 96.58 2.85
C LEU A 23 -110.35 96.13 3.87
N VAL A 24 -110.75 95.88 5.12
CA VAL A 24 -109.84 95.37 6.17
C VAL A 24 -109.43 93.92 5.88
N TYR A 25 -110.32 93.12 5.30
CA TYR A 25 -110.02 91.74 4.91
C TYR A 25 -109.11 91.68 3.67
N ASN A 26 -109.33 92.54 2.66
CA ASN A 26 -108.53 92.54 1.43
C ASN A 26 -107.15 93.21 1.57
N ALA A 27 -106.94 94.14 2.51
CA ALA A 27 -105.65 94.82 2.70
C ALA A 27 -104.89 94.41 3.97
N GLY A 28 -105.60 94.06 5.05
CA GLY A 28 -105.00 93.68 6.34
C GLY A 28 -104.41 92.27 6.34
N ILE A 29 -105.08 91.32 5.68
CA ILE A 29 -104.62 89.93 5.60
C ILE A 29 -103.32 89.82 4.78
N PRO A 30 -103.17 90.45 3.59
CA PRO A 30 -101.91 90.42 2.86
C PRO A 30 -100.74 91.07 3.61
N LEU A 31 -100.98 92.15 4.38
CA LEU A 31 -99.94 92.81 5.18
C LEU A 31 -99.48 91.95 6.36
N MET A 32 -100.42 91.34 7.09
CA MET A 32 -100.09 90.41 8.19
C MET A 32 -99.38 89.17 7.66
N ILE A 33 -99.84 88.62 6.53
CA ILE A 33 -99.13 87.54 5.82
C ILE A 33 -97.72 88.01 5.41
N GLY A 34 -97.57 89.24 4.91
CA GLY A 34 -96.27 89.81 4.53
C GLY A 34 -95.28 89.93 5.70
N VAL A 35 -95.74 90.41 6.88
CA VAL A 35 -94.90 90.55 8.08
C VAL A 35 -94.52 89.18 8.66
N VAL A 36 -95.47 88.23 8.71
CA VAL A 36 -95.20 86.85 9.13
C VAL A 36 -94.25 86.16 8.15
N SER A 37 -94.39 86.38 6.84
CA SER A 37 -93.48 85.84 5.82
C SER A 37 -92.06 86.41 5.97
N LEU A 38 -91.94 87.71 6.26
CA LEU A 38 -90.64 88.35 6.49
C LEU A 38 -89.98 87.82 7.78
N TRP A 39 -90.76 87.60 8.83
CA TRP A 39 -90.29 87.01 10.09
C TRP A 39 -89.84 85.56 9.91
N ILE A 40 -90.61 84.75 9.17
CA ILE A 40 -90.23 83.38 8.79
C ILE A 40 -88.94 83.40 7.97
N ALA A 41 -88.80 84.30 6.99
CA ALA A 41 -87.59 84.41 6.16
C ALA A 41 -86.35 84.80 6.98
N ILE A 42 -86.47 85.75 7.91
CA ILE A 42 -85.36 86.14 8.81
C ILE A 42 -84.99 84.98 9.75
N ASN A 43 -85.98 84.26 10.26
CA ASN A 43 -85.74 83.12 11.16
C ASN A 43 -85.15 81.92 10.41
N GLN A 44 -85.60 81.65 9.19
CA GLN A 44 -85.01 80.67 8.26
C GLN A 44 -83.57 81.02 7.92
N GLN A 45 -83.28 82.29 7.62
CA GLN A 45 -81.91 82.72 7.34
C GLN A 45 -80.98 82.53 8.56
N LYS A 46 -81.49 82.68 9.78
CA LYS A 46 -80.72 82.43 11.00
C LYS A 46 -80.49 80.92 11.24
N LEU A 47 -81.49 80.09 10.95
CA LEU A 47 -81.38 78.63 10.99
C LEU A 47 -80.39 78.12 9.94
N ASP A 48 -80.46 78.62 8.71
CA ASP A 48 -79.58 78.21 7.62
C ASP A 48 -78.12 78.60 7.90
N LYS A 49 -77.88 79.79 8.47
CA LYS A 49 -76.54 80.20 8.91
C LYS A 49 -76.01 79.32 10.04
N SER A 50 -76.88 78.90 10.97
CA SER A 50 -76.52 78.00 12.08
C SER A 50 -76.20 76.59 11.57
N ASN A 51 -77.03 76.05 10.69
CA ASN A 51 -76.84 74.73 10.07
C ASN A 51 -75.58 74.73 9.20
N HIS A 52 -75.39 75.76 8.36
CA HIS A 52 -74.18 75.90 7.56
C HIS A 52 -72.90 75.98 8.42
N ALA A 53 -72.95 76.68 9.56
CA ALA A 53 -71.83 76.71 10.50
C ALA A 53 -71.58 75.33 11.15
N GLN A 54 -72.63 74.59 11.50
CA GLN A 54 -72.50 73.21 12.00
C GLN A 54 -71.93 72.26 10.94
N ASP A 55 -72.39 72.33 9.70
CA ASP A 55 -71.89 71.50 8.60
C ASP A 55 -70.41 71.79 8.31
N ILE A 56 -70.00 73.07 8.37
CA ILE A 56 -68.58 73.45 8.26
C ILE A 56 -67.77 72.86 9.43
N GLN A 57 -68.29 72.93 10.66
CA GLN A 57 -67.60 72.35 11.83
C GLN A 57 -67.49 70.83 11.73
N LEU A 58 -68.56 70.15 11.33
CA LEU A 58 -68.61 68.70 11.18
C LEU A 58 -67.68 68.24 10.05
N SER A 59 -67.70 68.91 8.90
CA SER A 59 -66.77 68.65 7.79
C SER A 59 -65.31 68.90 8.19
N ASN A 60 -65.03 69.94 8.97
CA ASN A 60 -63.68 70.20 9.47
C ASN A 60 -63.25 69.14 10.48
N ALA A 61 -64.15 68.69 11.36
CA ALA A 61 -63.88 67.61 12.31
C ALA A 61 -63.58 66.30 11.58
N GLU A 62 -64.39 65.91 10.60
CA GLU A 62 -64.16 64.73 9.74
C GLU A 62 -62.82 64.84 9.02
N ARG A 63 -62.50 65.98 8.40
CA ARG A 63 -61.18 66.19 7.76
C ARG A 63 -60.02 66.08 8.73
N THR A 64 -60.18 66.53 9.98
CA THR A 64 -59.14 66.35 11.00
C THR A 64 -59.00 64.89 11.40
N GLN A 65 -60.12 64.17 11.53
CA GLN A 65 -60.12 62.75 11.85
C GLN A 65 -59.47 61.93 10.72
N ASP A 66 -59.82 62.19 9.46
CA ASP A 66 -59.20 61.54 8.29
C ASP A 66 -57.70 61.80 8.23
N ARG A 67 -57.26 63.02 8.55
CA ARG A 67 -55.83 63.34 8.62
C ARG A 67 -55.11 62.59 9.73
N VAL A 68 -55.76 62.37 10.88
CA VAL A 68 -55.21 61.59 11.98
C VAL A 68 -55.13 60.11 11.60
N ILE A 69 -56.19 59.54 11.03
CA ILE A 69 -56.23 58.16 10.56
C ILE A 69 -55.14 57.92 9.50
N ALA A 70 -55.02 58.81 8.51
CA ALA A 70 -54.00 58.70 7.47
C ALA A 70 -52.56 58.84 8.01
N ARG A 71 -52.36 59.57 9.09
CA ARG A 71 -51.04 59.65 9.77
C ARG A 71 -50.74 58.36 10.51
N LEU A 72 -51.70 57.84 11.27
CA LEU A 72 -51.56 56.57 12.00
C LEU A 72 -51.24 55.43 11.04
N GLN A 73 -51.98 55.30 9.93
CA GLN A 73 -51.72 54.28 8.91
C GLN A 73 -50.29 54.39 8.34
N ARG A 74 -49.81 55.60 8.01
CA ARG A 74 -48.44 55.78 7.52
C ARG A 74 -47.38 55.42 8.54
N ASP A 75 -47.63 55.67 9.82
CA ASP A 75 -46.68 55.36 10.88
C ASP A 75 -46.67 53.84 11.15
N GLU A 76 -47.81 53.16 11.11
CA GLU A 76 -47.91 51.69 11.15
C GLU A 76 -47.21 51.05 9.93
N ASP A 77 -47.45 51.55 8.72
CA ASP A 77 -46.78 51.09 7.49
C ASP A 77 -45.25 51.28 7.57
N ARG A 78 -44.79 52.35 8.23
CA ARG A 78 -43.37 52.60 8.45
C ARG A 78 -42.77 51.65 9.48
N GLU A 79 -43.47 51.37 10.57
CA GLU A 79 -42.99 50.41 11.57
C GLU A 79 -42.93 48.99 11.01
N THR A 80 -43.98 48.55 10.33
CA THR A 80 -44.02 47.21 9.69
C THR A 80 -42.89 47.06 8.66
N ALA A 81 -42.65 48.06 7.82
CA ALA A 81 -41.53 48.05 6.88
C ALA A 81 -40.15 48.10 7.56
N ARG A 82 -40.04 48.72 8.74
CA ARG A 82 -38.79 48.71 9.53
C ARG A 82 -38.54 47.34 10.14
N LEU A 83 -39.55 46.73 10.76
CA LEU A 83 -39.47 45.40 11.35
C LEU A 83 -39.09 44.35 10.31
N GLN A 84 -39.77 44.34 9.14
CA GLN A 84 -39.43 43.44 8.04
C GLN A 84 -37.97 43.57 7.60
N ARG A 85 -37.45 44.80 7.48
CA ARG A 85 -36.04 45.01 7.12
C ARG A 85 -35.07 44.54 8.20
N GLU A 86 -35.43 44.60 9.47
CA GLU A 86 -34.61 44.08 10.55
C GLU A 86 -34.62 42.55 10.56
N GLU A 87 -35.78 41.93 10.37
CA GLU A 87 -35.90 40.47 10.21
C GLU A 87 -35.11 39.95 9.00
N ASP A 88 -35.20 40.63 7.85
CA ASP A 88 -34.43 40.26 6.66
C ASP A 88 -32.92 40.34 6.91
N LYS A 89 -32.48 41.36 7.66
CA LYS A 89 -31.06 41.52 8.03
C LYS A 89 -30.61 40.43 9.00
N THR A 90 -31.41 40.07 9.99
CA THR A 90 -31.07 39.02 10.95
C THR A 90 -31.03 37.66 10.28
N MET A 91 -32.01 37.35 9.42
CA MET A 91 -32.02 36.14 8.61
C MET A 91 -30.80 36.04 7.70
N THR A 92 -30.47 37.11 6.97
CA THR A 92 -29.29 37.13 6.09
C THR A 92 -27.99 36.91 6.88
N ARG A 93 -27.90 37.48 8.09
CA ARG A 93 -26.74 37.31 8.95
C ARG A 93 -26.62 35.89 9.48
N LEU A 94 -27.71 35.30 9.96
CA LEU A 94 -27.75 33.92 10.43
C LEU A 94 -27.36 32.94 9.32
N GLN A 95 -27.92 33.11 8.12
CA GLN A 95 -27.57 32.30 6.96
C GLN A 95 -26.06 32.34 6.68
N ARG A 96 -25.46 33.54 6.67
CA ARG A 96 -24.01 33.69 6.45
C ARG A 96 -23.18 33.06 7.57
N GLU A 97 -23.63 33.10 8.82
CA GLU A 97 -22.94 32.47 9.93
C GLU A 97 -23.01 30.94 9.84
N GLU A 98 -24.14 30.37 9.42
CA GLU A 98 -24.28 28.94 9.15
C GLU A 98 -23.43 28.48 7.96
N ASP A 99 -23.45 29.22 6.86
CA ASP A 99 -22.61 28.95 5.68
C ASP A 99 -21.11 29.00 6.04
N GLN A 100 -20.71 29.91 6.92
CA GLN A 100 -19.33 29.96 7.41
C GLN A 100 -18.98 28.78 8.32
N ARG A 101 -19.91 28.34 9.17
CA ARG A 101 -19.69 27.18 10.06
C ARG A 101 -19.56 25.90 9.25
N THR A 102 -20.46 25.67 8.31
CA THR A 102 -20.42 24.49 7.41
C THR A 102 -19.14 24.48 6.58
N ALA A 103 -18.73 25.63 6.01
CA ALA A 103 -17.47 25.73 5.28
C ALA A 103 -16.22 25.51 6.15
N ARG A 104 -16.27 25.84 7.45
CA ARG A 104 -15.17 25.54 8.39
C ARG A 104 -15.10 24.06 8.72
N LEU A 105 -16.23 23.44 9.04
CA LEU A 105 -16.32 22.01 9.33
C LEU A 105 -15.82 21.18 8.14
N GLN A 106 -16.28 21.48 6.93
CA GLN A 106 -15.81 20.79 5.73
C GLN A 106 -14.29 20.86 5.56
N ARG A 107 -13.69 22.03 5.79
CA ARG A 107 -12.23 22.18 5.71
C ARG A 107 -11.48 21.42 6.79
N GLU A 108 -12.07 21.25 7.96
CA GLU A 108 -11.47 20.47 9.05
C GLU A 108 -11.52 18.98 8.71
N GLU A 109 -12.66 18.48 8.25
CA GLU A 109 -12.82 17.11 7.76
C GLU A 109 -11.85 16.79 6.61
N ASP A 110 -11.77 17.66 5.61
CA ASP A 110 -10.84 17.49 4.48
C ASP A 110 -9.36 17.44 4.95
N ARG A 111 -9.01 18.23 5.97
CA ARG A 111 -7.66 18.22 6.56
C ARG A 111 -7.39 16.95 7.34
N GLU A 112 -8.36 16.43 8.08
CA GLU A 112 -8.22 15.17 8.81
C GLU A 112 -8.11 13.99 7.85
N ALA A 113 -8.95 13.93 6.82
CA ALA A 113 -8.86 12.92 5.76
C ALA A 113 -7.47 12.93 5.09
N ALA A 114 -6.98 14.11 4.71
CA ALA A 114 -5.65 14.24 4.11
C ALA A 114 -4.50 13.85 5.07
N ARG A 115 -4.68 14.04 6.39
CA ARG A 115 -3.70 13.60 7.39
C ARG A 115 -3.70 12.09 7.55
N LEU A 116 -4.87 11.47 7.64
CA LEU A 116 -5.01 10.02 7.74
C LEU A 116 -4.41 9.33 6.52
N GLN A 117 -4.74 9.80 5.32
CA GLN A 117 -4.20 9.25 4.08
C GLN A 117 -2.66 9.31 4.04
N ARG A 118 -2.06 10.43 4.46
CA ARG A 118 -0.59 10.53 4.55
C ARG A 118 0.04 9.59 5.57
N LEU A 119 -0.66 9.28 6.66
CA LEU A 119 -0.17 8.33 7.67
C LEU A 119 -0.21 6.90 7.12
N GLU A 120 -1.30 6.53 6.46
CA GLU A 120 -1.44 5.23 5.77
C GLU A 120 -0.38 5.07 4.67
N ASP A 121 -0.18 6.09 3.82
CA ASP A 121 0.87 6.07 2.80
C ASP A 121 2.27 5.90 3.40
N LYS A 122 2.53 6.55 4.55
CA LYS A 122 3.81 6.41 5.24
C LYS A 122 4.00 5.01 5.83
N GLU A 123 2.94 4.43 6.38
CA GLU A 123 2.97 3.09 6.96
C GLU A 123 3.15 2.01 5.89
N THR A 124 2.42 2.11 4.77
CA THR A 124 2.55 1.20 3.63
C THR A 124 3.97 1.22 3.05
N VAL A 125 4.55 2.42 2.84
CA VAL A 125 5.95 2.55 2.39
C VAL A 125 6.94 1.94 3.40
N ARG A 126 6.70 2.11 4.69
CA ARG A 126 7.54 1.53 5.74
C ARG A 126 7.49 0.00 5.71
N LEU A 127 6.28 -0.58 5.66
CA LEU A 127 6.07 -2.02 5.60
C LEU A 127 6.66 -2.63 4.33
N GLN A 128 6.50 -1.96 3.19
CA GLN A 128 7.10 -2.39 1.93
C GLN A 128 8.63 -2.45 2.03
N ARG A 129 9.27 -1.41 2.58
CA ARG A 129 10.72 -1.39 2.77
C ARG A 129 11.19 -2.50 3.72
N GLU A 130 10.45 -2.78 4.78
CA GLU A 130 10.78 -3.86 5.72
C GLU A 130 10.70 -5.23 5.05
N LEU A 131 9.65 -5.46 4.24
CA LEU A 131 9.47 -6.67 3.46
C LEU A 131 10.59 -6.86 2.43
N ASP A 132 10.95 -5.81 1.69
CA ASP A 132 12.05 -5.85 0.71
C ASP A 132 13.40 -6.17 1.36
N LEU A 133 13.66 -5.61 2.55
CA LEU A 133 14.85 -5.92 3.34
C LEU A 133 14.87 -7.39 3.77
N LYS A 134 13.74 -7.90 4.27
CA LYS A 134 13.62 -9.29 4.69
C LYS A 134 13.87 -10.25 3.52
N ILE A 135 13.25 -10.02 2.37
CA ILE A 135 13.47 -10.81 1.15
C ILE A 135 14.95 -10.78 0.74
N THR A 136 15.60 -9.62 0.83
CA THR A 136 17.02 -9.48 0.48
C THR A 136 17.92 -10.28 1.43
N ILE A 137 17.63 -10.26 2.73
CA ILE A 137 18.37 -11.03 3.73
C ILE A 137 18.18 -12.53 3.49
N ASP A 138 16.94 -12.98 3.32
CA ASP A 138 16.62 -14.39 3.09
C ASP A 138 17.30 -14.93 1.82
N LYS A 139 17.31 -14.15 0.73
CA LYS A 139 18.05 -14.50 -0.49
C LYS A 139 19.55 -14.64 -0.24
N ARG A 140 20.17 -13.72 0.50
CA ARG A 140 21.60 -13.80 0.83
C ARG A 140 21.94 -15.03 1.67
N ILE A 141 21.06 -15.40 2.59
CA ILE A 141 21.22 -16.61 3.40
C ILE A 141 21.16 -17.85 2.49
N GLN A 142 20.17 -17.93 1.60
CA GLN A 142 20.06 -19.04 0.64
C GLN A 142 21.28 -19.14 -0.29
N ASP A 143 21.78 -18.01 -0.81
CA ASP A 143 22.97 -17.98 -1.64
C ASP A 143 24.22 -18.47 -0.87
N TYR A 144 24.32 -18.10 0.42
CA TYR A 144 25.40 -18.56 1.29
C TYR A 144 25.32 -20.07 1.55
N GLU A 145 24.13 -20.58 1.88
CA GLU A 145 23.90 -22.02 2.10
C GLU A 145 24.22 -22.85 0.85
N LEU A 146 23.82 -22.38 -0.33
CA LEU A 146 24.14 -23.03 -1.61
C LEU A 146 25.64 -23.03 -1.89
N ALA A 147 26.32 -21.90 -1.64
CA ALA A 147 27.76 -21.81 -1.82
C ALA A 147 28.53 -22.71 -0.86
N GLU A 148 28.07 -22.83 0.39
CA GLU A 148 28.67 -23.72 1.39
C GLU A 148 28.48 -25.20 1.03
N LEU A 149 27.28 -25.58 0.59
CA LEU A 149 27.02 -26.93 0.08
C LEU A 149 27.92 -27.29 -1.10
N GLN A 150 28.08 -26.36 -2.05
CA GLN A 150 28.94 -26.57 -3.21
C GLN A 150 30.41 -26.71 -2.81
N ARG A 151 30.89 -25.91 -1.85
CA ARG A 151 32.26 -26.05 -1.31
C ARG A 151 32.47 -27.40 -0.67
N ASN A 152 31.56 -27.85 0.19
CA ASN A 152 31.65 -29.15 0.86
C ASN A 152 31.66 -30.30 -0.17
N MET A 153 30.78 -30.26 -1.18
CA MET A 153 30.78 -31.25 -2.27
C MET A 153 32.12 -31.27 -3.02
N SER A 154 32.70 -30.11 -3.32
CA SER A 154 34.00 -30.02 -3.99
C SER A 154 35.15 -30.52 -3.11
N GLU A 155 35.10 -30.25 -1.80
CA GLU A 155 36.10 -30.75 -0.85
C GLU A 155 36.03 -32.27 -0.70
N GLN A 156 34.82 -32.83 -0.62
CA GLN A 156 34.61 -34.29 -0.60
C GLN A 156 35.13 -34.96 -1.88
N GLN A 157 34.83 -34.39 -3.05
CA GLN A 157 35.36 -34.88 -4.32
C GLN A 157 36.89 -34.86 -4.33
N ARG A 158 37.49 -33.74 -3.91
CA ARG A 158 38.96 -33.61 -3.83
C ARG A 158 39.58 -34.61 -2.86
N ALA A 159 38.96 -34.84 -1.70
CA ALA A 159 39.43 -35.82 -0.74
C ALA A 159 39.39 -37.25 -1.31
N GLN A 160 38.29 -37.60 -1.98
CA GLN A 160 38.13 -38.89 -2.64
C GLN A 160 39.16 -39.09 -3.77
N GLU A 161 39.40 -38.06 -4.60
CA GLU A 161 40.42 -38.11 -5.65
C GLU A 161 41.82 -38.33 -5.08
N LEU A 162 42.16 -37.67 -3.97
CA LEU A 162 43.44 -37.85 -3.30
C LEU A 162 43.59 -39.28 -2.74
N GLU A 163 42.53 -39.84 -2.19
CA GLU A 163 42.53 -41.23 -1.70
C GLU A 163 42.75 -42.23 -2.85
N ILE A 164 42.03 -42.05 -3.97
CA ILE A 164 42.21 -42.87 -5.17
C ILE A 164 43.64 -42.73 -5.70
N ALA A 165 44.17 -41.51 -5.80
CA ALA A 165 45.53 -41.27 -6.28
C ALA A 165 46.57 -41.93 -5.37
N HIS A 166 46.38 -41.87 -4.05
CA HIS A 166 47.24 -42.53 -3.08
C HIS A 166 47.19 -44.05 -3.22
N GLN A 167 45.99 -44.63 -3.35
CA GLN A 167 45.82 -46.07 -3.53
C GLN A 167 46.45 -46.56 -4.84
N ASN A 168 46.26 -45.82 -5.94
CA ASN A 168 46.88 -46.13 -7.22
C ASN A 168 48.41 -46.13 -7.10
N ARG A 169 48.98 -45.12 -6.41
CA ARG A 169 50.43 -45.08 -6.17
C ARG A 169 50.93 -46.30 -5.40
N ILE A 170 50.20 -46.76 -4.39
CA ILE A 170 50.55 -47.99 -3.67
C ILE A 170 50.47 -49.20 -4.58
N ASN A 171 49.40 -49.33 -5.37
CA ASN A 171 49.22 -50.44 -6.29
C ASN A 171 50.35 -50.48 -7.33
N ASP A 172 50.75 -49.32 -7.87
CA ASP A 172 51.87 -49.21 -8.82
C ASP A 172 53.18 -49.67 -8.19
N LEU A 173 53.45 -49.28 -6.93
CA LEU A 173 54.65 -49.73 -6.21
C LEU A 173 54.64 -51.25 -5.97
N LEU A 174 53.49 -51.83 -5.63
CA LEU A 174 53.34 -53.27 -5.45
C LEU A 174 53.49 -54.04 -6.77
N LEU A 175 52.93 -53.51 -7.85
CA LEU A 175 53.08 -54.08 -9.19
C LEU A 175 54.54 -54.05 -9.62
N GLU A 176 55.24 -52.93 -9.41
CA GLU A 176 56.64 -52.78 -9.78
C GLU A 176 57.56 -53.70 -8.96
N ASP A 177 57.33 -53.83 -7.65
CA ASP A 177 58.01 -54.83 -6.81
C ASP A 177 57.79 -56.26 -7.33
N GLY A 178 56.56 -56.59 -7.72
CA GLY A 178 56.24 -57.87 -8.35
C GLY A 178 56.97 -58.09 -9.68
N ARG A 179 57.04 -57.06 -10.54
CA ARG A 179 57.77 -57.11 -11.81
C ARG A 179 59.27 -57.24 -11.61
N GLN A 180 59.85 -56.54 -10.63
CA GLN A 180 61.26 -56.65 -10.29
C GLN A 180 61.60 -58.07 -9.84
N LYS A 181 60.80 -58.66 -8.96
CA LYS A 181 60.98 -60.06 -8.52
C LYS A 181 60.86 -61.06 -9.67
N GLU A 182 59.93 -60.84 -10.59
CA GLU A 182 59.82 -61.65 -11.81
C GLU A 182 61.08 -61.55 -12.67
N ASN A 183 61.58 -60.34 -12.89
CA ASN A 183 62.81 -60.12 -13.66
C ASN A 183 64.01 -60.82 -13.02
N VAL A 184 64.15 -60.77 -11.69
CA VAL A 184 65.21 -61.50 -10.97
C VAL A 184 65.10 -63.01 -11.19
N LEU A 185 63.88 -63.56 -11.17
CA LEU A 185 63.66 -64.98 -11.43
C LEU A 185 64.07 -65.35 -12.87
N LEU A 186 63.64 -64.56 -13.86
CA LEU A 186 63.95 -64.80 -15.27
C LEU A 186 65.45 -64.65 -15.56
N GLU A 187 66.10 -63.62 -15.04
CA GLU A 187 67.55 -63.42 -15.17
C GLU A 187 68.32 -64.59 -14.56
N TYR A 188 67.89 -65.06 -13.38
CA TYR A 188 68.47 -66.24 -12.76
C TYR A 188 68.27 -67.52 -13.60
N GLN A 189 67.10 -67.72 -14.19
CA GLN A 189 66.84 -68.87 -15.07
C GLN A 189 67.70 -68.84 -16.34
N ASP A 190 67.94 -67.66 -16.92
CA ASP A 190 68.83 -67.49 -18.08
C ASP A 190 70.30 -67.73 -17.72
N ASP A 191 70.75 -67.19 -16.58
CA ASP A 191 72.05 -67.48 -15.98
C ASP A 191 72.25 -68.99 -15.78
N LEU A 192 71.24 -69.67 -15.22
CA LEU A 192 71.26 -71.12 -15.01
C LEU A 192 71.36 -71.88 -16.33
N ALA A 193 70.54 -71.53 -17.31
CA ALA A 193 70.56 -72.16 -18.63
C ALA A 193 71.95 -72.04 -19.27
N THR A 194 72.52 -70.83 -19.25
CA THR A 194 73.88 -70.56 -19.75
C THR A 194 74.92 -71.40 -19.02
N LEU A 195 74.89 -71.38 -17.68
CA LEU A 195 75.81 -72.16 -16.86
C LEU A 195 75.71 -73.66 -17.14
N LEU A 196 74.50 -74.20 -17.25
CA LEU A 196 74.28 -75.63 -17.52
C LEU A 196 74.73 -76.04 -18.91
N LEU A 197 74.52 -75.20 -19.93
CA LEU A 197 74.96 -75.46 -21.30
C LEU A 197 76.48 -75.46 -21.42
N GLU A 198 77.17 -74.52 -20.77
CA GLU A 198 78.62 -74.34 -20.90
C GLU A 198 79.42 -75.23 -19.93
N TYR A 199 78.87 -75.54 -18.76
CA TYR A 199 79.61 -76.18 -17.65
C TYR A 199 78.86 -77.36 -16.99
N GLY A 200 77.80 -77.88 -17.61
CA GLY A 200 76.89 -78.91 -17.05
C GLY A 200 77.56 -80.12 -16.40
N SER A 201 78.69 -80.61 -16.94
CA SER A 201 79.42 -81.75 -16.39
C SER A 201 80.21 -81.43 -15.11
N LEU A 202 80.54 -80.17 -14.87
CA LEU A 202 81.36 -79.68 -13.75
C LEU A 202 80.56 -79.32 -12.49
N PHE A 203 79.23 -79.32 -12.54
CA PHE A 203 78.36 -79.13 -11.37
C PHE A 203 78.22 -80.39 -10.50
N LYS A 204 78.83 -81.52 -10.89
CA LYS A 204 78.84 -82.75 -10.09
C LYS A 204 79.84 -82.68 -8.93
N ASP A 205 80.88 -81.85 -9.05
CA ASP A 205 81.92 -81.65 -8.02
C ASP A 205 81.63 -80.40 -7.16
N PRO A 206 81.30 -80.58 -5.86
CA PRO A 206 81.01 -79.47 -4.93
C PRO A 206 82.21 -78.56 -4.66
N LYS A 207 83.43 -78.96 -5.03
CA LYS A 207 84.65 -78.16 -4.87
C LYS A 207 84.98 -77.32 -6.11
N SER A 208 84.19 -77.46 -7.18
CA SER A 208 84.34 -76.70 -8.41
C SER A 208 84.08 -75.21 -8.19
N LYS A 209 84.88 -74.35 -8.83
CA LYS A 209 84.63 -72.89 -8.86
C LYS A 209 83.21 -72.57 -9.35
N TRP A 210 82.69 -73.37 -10.27
CA TRP A 210 81.36 -73.19 -10.85
C TRP A 210 80.24 -73.56 -9.88
N TRP A 211 80.44 -74.57 -9.02
CA TRP A 211 79.51 -74.89 -7.93
C TRP A 211 79.34 -73.73 -6.96
N PHE A 212 80.45 -73.08 -6.59
CA PHE A 212 80.40 -71.90 -5.73
C PHE A 212 79.68 -70.72 -6.38
N ILE A 213 79.92 -70.46 -7.68
CA ILE A 213 79.23 -69.39 -8.43
C ILE A 213 77.72 -69.67 -8.49
N LEU A 214 77.33 -70.92 -8.76
CA LEU A 214 75.95 -71.36 -8.77
C LEU A 214 75.30 -71.19 -7.39
N GLN A 215 75.97 -71.60 -6.32
CA GLN A 215 75.51 -71.42 -4.94
C GLN A 215 75.30 -69.95 -4.60
N MET A 216 76.25 -69.08 -4.97
CA MET A 216 76.17 -67.64 -4.73
C MET A 216 75.01 -66.99 -5.48
N LYS A 217 74.84 -67.28 -6.78
CA LYS A 217 73.73 -66.75 -7.59
C LYS A 217 72.38 -67.24 -7.07
N THR A 218 72.28 -68.53 -6.72
CA THR A 218 71.06 -69.13 -6.15
C THR A 218 70.69 -68.49 -4.81
N ALA A 219 71.67 -68.30 -3.92
CA ALA A 219 71.46 -67.62 -2.65
C ALA A 219 71.05 -66.15 -2.81
N ALA A 220 71.61 -65.45 -3.81
CA ALA A 220 71.29 -64.06 -4.10
C ALA A 220 69.87 -63.90 -4.68
N ALA A 221 69.46 -64.79 -5.59
CA ALA A 221 68.10 -64.81 -6.15
C ALA A 221 67.06 -65.13 -5.06
N LEU A 222 67.27 -66.19 -4.27
CA LEU A 222 66.36 -66.58 -3.20
C LEU A 222 66.17 -65.51 -2.11
N ARG A 223 67.12 -64.58 -1.91
CA ARG A 223 66.94 -63.48 -0.93
C ARG A 223 66.00 -62.39 -1.43
N GLN A 224 65.84 -62.25 -2.74
CA GLN A 224 65.08 -61.17 -3.36
C GLN A 224 63.66 -61.60 -3.76
N LEU A 225 63.45 -62.90 -3.96
CA LEU A 225 62.17 -63.47 -4.36
C LEU A 225 61.19 -63.64 -3.18
N ASP A 226 59.91 -63.52 -3.49
CA ASP A 226 58.80 -63.81 -2.59
C ASP A 226 58.55 -65.35 -2.48
N PRO A 227 57.79 -65.83 -1.48
CA PRO A 227 57.60 -67.27 -1.23
C PRO A 227 57.15 -68.09 -2.46
N GLN A 228 56.22 -67.55 -3.26
CA GLN A 228 55.71 -68.21 -4.47
C GLN A 228 56.83 -68.43 -5.50
N ARG A 229 57.56 -67.37 -5.85
CA ARG A 229 58.67 -67.46 -6.83
C ARG A 229 59.85 -68.26 -6.31
N ARG A 230 60.13 -68.22 -5.00
CA ARG A 230 61.14 -69.10 -4.38
C ARG A 230 60.77 -70.57 -4.55
N THR A 231 59.50 -70.91 -4.41
CA THR A 231 59.00 -72.28 -4.65
C THR A 231 59.25 -72.71 -6.09
N VAL A 232 58.92 -71.85 -7.07
CA VAL A 232 59.21 -72.11 -8.49
C VAL A 232 60.71 -72.32 -8.72
N LEU A 233 61.56 -71.46 -8.17
CA LEU A 233 63.02 -71.58 -8.30
C LEU A 233 63.54 -72.90 -7.70
N VAL A 234 63.10 -73.26 -6.49
CA VAL A 234 63.57 -74.48 -5.82
C VAL A 234 63.09 -75.74 -6.56
N ASN A 235 61.84 -75.77 -7.02
CA ASN A 235 61.32 -76.90 -7.79
C ASN A 235 62.06 -77.05 -9.13
N THR A 236 62.31 -75.94 -9.85
CA THR A 236 63.07 -76.00 -11.12
C THR A 236 64.49 -76.54 -10.93
N LEU A 237 65.17 -76.17 -9.83
CA LEU A 237 66.49 -76.71 -9.50
C LEU A 237 66.46 -78.21 -9.11
N PHE A 238 65.37 -78.65 -8.47
CA PHE A 238 65.14 -80.06 -8.13
C PHE A 238 64.86 -80.89 -9.38
N ASP A 239 63.95 -80.43 -10.24
CA ASP A 239 63.61 -81.08 -11.51
C ASP A 239 64.81 -81.18 -12.45
N ALA A 240 65.69 -80.18 -12.44
CA ALA A 240 66.95 -80.19 -13.19
C ALA A 240 68.00 -81.16 -12.64
N GLY A 241 67.75 -81.83 -11.50
CA GLY A 241 68.68 -82.75 -10.85
C GLY A 241 69.92 -82.06 -10.25
N ILE A 242 69.86 -80.74 -10.04
CA ILE A 242 70.94 -79.93 -9.48
C ILE A 242 70.87 -79.94 -7.95
N LEU A 243 69.65 -79.94 -7.40
CA LEU A 243 69.41 -80.13 -5.98
C LEU A 243 69.32 -81.60 -5.63
N ASP A 244 70.24 -82.05 -4.78
CA ASP A 244 70.21 -83.36 -4.15
C ASP A 244 69.92 -83.17 -2.64
N LEU A 245 68.72 -83.60 -2.23
CA LEU A 245 68.22 -83.45 -0.85
C LEU A 245 68.87 -84.44 0.13
N GLU A 246 69.53 -85.50 -0.37
CA GLU A 246 70.19 -86.52 0.45
C GLU A 246 71.69 -86.22 0.71
N ARG A 247 72.21 -85.14 0.12
CA ARG A 247 73.63 -84.76 0.17
C ARG A 247 74.00 -84.03 1.48
N ASP A 248 75.25 -84.16 1.91
CA ASP A 248 75.76 -83.56 3.17
C ASP A 248 75.46 -82.05 3.26
N ARG A 249 74.96 -81.59 4.42
CA ARG A 249 74.46 -80.22 4.65
C ARG A 249 75.49 -79.14 4.34
N SER A 250 76.79 -79.46 4.47
CA SER A 250 77.89 -78.54 4.19
C SER A 250 78.16 -78.29 2.70
N GLN A 251 77.66 -79.18 1.82
CA GLN A 251 77.87 -79.15 0.37
C GLN A 251 76.58 -78.89 -0.42
N SER A 252 75.47 -78.64 0.26
CA SER A 252 74.18 -78.34 -0.38
C SER A 252 74.18 -76.96 -1.04
N LEU A 253 73.59 -76.87 -2.24
CA LEU A 253 73.39 -75.62 -2.97
C LEU A 253 72.56 -74.60 -2.17
N LEU A 254 71.71 -75.08 -1.26
CA LEU A 254 70.85 -74.25 -0.42
C LEU A 254 71.46 -73.92 0.96
N TYR A 255 72.74 -74.25 1.20
CA TYR A 255 73.39 -73.96 2.47
C TYR A 255 73.31 -72.46 2.83
N ARG A 256 72.75 -72.14 4.01
CA ARG A 256 72.51 -70.78 4.53
C ARG A 256 71.58 -69.90 3.66
N THR A 257 70.72 -70.51 2.84
CA THR A 257 69.68 -69.78 2.11
C THR A 257 68.39 -69.71 2.92
N ASN A 258 67.61 -68.63 2.74
CA ASN A 258 66.32 -68.49 3.41
C ASN A 258 65.21 -69.12 2.56
N LEU A 259 64.74 -70.29 2.97
CA LEU A 259 63.68 -71.06 2.31
C LEU A 259 62.31 -70.88 2.99
N SER A 260 62.12 -69.83 3.80
CA SER A 260 60.85 -69.60 4.48
C SER A 260 59.68 -69.54 3.50
N GLY A 261 58.65 -70.37 3.68
CA GLY A 261 57.48 -70.38 2.79
C GLY A 261 57.73 -70.96 1.40
N VAL A 262 58.83 -71.72 1.22
CA VAL A 262 58.98 -72.61 0.06
C VAL A 262 58.14 -73.87 0.28
N GLU A 263 57.26 -74.19 -0.66
CA GLU A 263 56.50 -75.44 -0.64
C GLU A 263 57.22 -76.50 -1.48
N PHE A 264 57.73 -77.54 -0.83
CA PHE A 264 58.29 -78.69 -1.54
C PHE A 264 57.13 -79.59 -1.98
N GLY A 265 56.91 -79.70 -3.28
CA GLY A 265 56.00 -80.72 -3.80
C GLY A 265 56.55 -82.10 -3.46
N TYR A 266 55.73 -82.94 -2.81
CA TYR A 266 55.99 -84.37 -2.66
C TYR A 266 55.41 -85.14 -3.84
#